data_AF-D3F7P9-F1
#
_entry.id   AF-D3F7P9-F1
#
_cell.length_a   1.000
_cell.length_b   1.000
_cell.length_c   1.000
_cell.angle_alpha   90.00
_cell.angle_beta   90.00
_cell.angle_gamma   90.00
#
_symmetry.space_group_name_H-M   'P 1'
#
loop_
_entity.id
_entity.type
_entity.pdbx_description
1 polymer ?
#
loop_
_entity_poly.entity_id
_entity_poly.type
_entity_poly.pdbx_seq_one_letter_code
_entity_poly.pdbx_strand_id
1 'polypeptide(L)'
;MLAAAALAAVLSGAPSTLDMLRRGGDPLASVRAAGALLVGADRSDGVLIAAAVPVHAALSLGWTAMLARTLPARHEPLRGAAVGLAIAALDLGLAAACGSRASRFAPVAALPQVSQWADHVTFGLTVGVMLRRARLRSAGASATFGNLHPL
;
A
#
# COMPACT_ATOMS: atom_id res chain seq x y z
N MET A 1 5.50 -5.96 -12.01
CA MET A 1 5.72 -5.59 -10.60
C MET A 1 5.66 -4.08 -10.37
N LEU A 2 6.50 -3.28 -11.05
CA LEU A 2 6.52 -1.81 -10.87
C LEU A 2 5.16 -1.14 -11.09
N ALA A 3 4.45 -1.48 -12.18
CA ALA A 3 3.11 -0.94 -12.44
C ALA A 3 2.10 -1.29 -11.33
N ALA A 4 2.20 -2.49 -10.73
CA ALA A 4 1.33 -2.90 -9.64
C ALA A 4 1.63 -2.12 -8.36
N ALA A 5 2.92 -1.94 -8.03
CA ALA A 5 3.35 -1.14 -6.89
C ALA A 5 2.96 0.33 -7.05
N ALA A 6 3.16 0.93 -8.23
CA ALA A 6 2.80 2.31 -8.50
C ALA A 6 1.27 2.54 -8.43
N LEU A 7 0.48 1.67 -9.06
CA LEU A 7 -0.98 1.80 -9.02
C LEU A 7 -1.53 1.58 -7.61
N ALA A 8 -0.99 0.60 -6.88
CA ALA A 8 -1.38 0.37 -5.49
C ALA A 8 -0.96 1.55 -4.59
N ALA A 9 0.23 2.13 -4.78
CA ALA A 9 0.67 3.31 -4.04
C ALA A 9 -0.27 4.50 -4.22
N VAL A 10 -0.75 4.74 -5.44
CA VAL A 10 -1.68 5.86 -5.74
C VAL A 10 -3.09 5.57 -5.23
N LEU A 11 -3.65 4.40 -5.54
CA LEU A 11 -5.05 4.09 -5.23
C LEU A 11 -5.29 3.78 -3.76
N SER A 12 -4.29 3.28 -3.05
CA SER A 12 -4.43 2.88 -1.66
C SER A 12 -4.73 4.05 -0.73
N GLY A 13 -4.29 5.28 -1.03
CA GLY A 13 -4.59 6.46 -0.20
C GLY A 13 -5.99 7.05 -0.40
N ALA A 14 -6.80 6.51 -1.32
CA ALA A 14 -8.11 7.07 -1.63
C ALA A 14 -9.10 6.98 -0.45
N PRO A 15 -9.25 5.86 0.29
CA PRO A 15 -10.15 5.79 1.43
C PRO A 15 -9.87 6.85 2.51
N SER A 16 -8.61 7.01 2.93
CA SER A 16 -8.26 8.04 3.93
C SER A 16 -8.40 9.46 3.42
N THR A 17 -8.04 9.73 2.16
CA THR A 17 -8.25 11.05 1.55
C THR A 17 -9.74 11.40 1.51
N LEU A 18 -10.59 10.48 1.08
CA LEU A 18 -12.04 10.68 1.01
C LEU A 18 -12.67 10.83 2.40
N ASP A 19 -12.22 10.07 3.40
CA ASP A 19 -12.71 10.19 4.77
C ASP A 19 -12.38 11.58 5.36
N MET A 20 -11.16 12.08 5.14
CA MET A 20 -10.78 13.44 5.56
C MET A 20 -11.59 14.52 4.85
N LEU A 21 -11.74 14.44 3.53
CA LEU A 21 -12.56 15.39 2.78
C LEU A 21 -14.02 15.41 3.26
N ARG A 22 -14.60 14.23 3.54
CA ARG A 22 -15.98 14.12 4.07
C ARG A 22 -16.14 14.73 5.46
N ARG A 23 -15.10 14.66 6.30
CA ARG A 23 -15.10 15.25 7.65
C ARG A 23 -14.68 16.72 7.68
N GLY A 24 -14.33 17.31 6.54
CA GLY A 24 -13.74 18.65 6.46
C GLY A 24 -12.34 18.74 7.07
N GLY A 25 -11.64 17.61 7.16
CA GLY A 25 -10.28 17.51 7.68
C GLY A 25 -9.22 17.72 6.61
N ASP A 26 -7.96 17.51 7.01
CA ASP A 26 -6.81 17.73 6.14
C ASP A 26 -6.46 16.47 5.32
N PRO A 27 -6.59 16.50 3.98
CA PRO A 27 -6.33 15.34 3.12
C PRO A 27 -4.86 14.93 3.07
N LEU A 28 -3.92 15.80 3.46
CA LEU A 28 -2.48 15.53 3.46
C LEU A 28 -1.96 15.04 4.82
N ALA A 29 -2.84 14.85 5.81
CA ALA A 29 -2.46 14.42 7.15
C ALA A 29 -1.69 13.08 7.13
N SER A 30 -2.15 12.09 6.37
CA SER A 30 -1.48 10.79 6.22
C SER A 30 -0.11 10.92 5.55
N VAL A 31 -0.01 11.76 4.51
CA VAL A 31 1.24 12.01 3.78
C VAL A 31 2.28 12.66 4.71
N ARG A 32 1.91 13.69 5.45
CA ARG A 32 2.83 14.33 6.41
C ARG A 32 3.22 13.39 7.55
N ALA A 33 2.29 12.59 8.06
CA ALA A 33 2.58 11.59 9.08
C ALA A 33 3.60 10.55 8.59
N ALA A 34 3.49 10.10 7.34
CA ALA A 34 4.46 9.21 6.72
C ALA A 34 5.84 9.89 6.58
N GLY A 35 5.86 11.16 6.16
CA GLY A 35 7.10 11.96 6.09
C GLY A 35 7.82 12.08 7.43
N ALA A 36 7.06 12.28 8.52
CA ALA A 36 7.59 12.40 9.86
C ALA A 36 8.36 11.16 10.33
N LEU A 37 8.05 9.97 9.81
CA LEU A 37 8.81 8.75 10.09
C LEU A 37 10.29 8.87 9.71
N LEU A 38 10.57 9.59 8.62
CA LEU A 38 11.92 9.71 8.05
C LEU A 38 12.68 10.93 8.58
N VAL A 39 12.00 12.08 8.67
CA VAL A 39 12.66 13.38 8.96
C VAL A 39 12.25 14.02 10.28
N GLY A 40 11.36 13.39 11.05
CA GLY A 40 10.79 13.92 12.28
C GLY A 40 9.60 14.86 12.04
N ALA A 41 8.74 15.03 13.05
CA ALA A 41 7.49 15.78 12.93
C ALA A 41 7.68 17.31 12.92
N ASP A 42 8.78 17.82 13.50
CA ASP A 42 9.05 19.27 13.65
C ASP A 42 9.58 19.93 12.36
N ARG A 43 9.20 19.40 11.20
CA ARG A 43 9.63 19.88 9.88
C ARG A 43 8.49 20.61 9.18
N SER A 44 8.83 21.45 8.19
CA SER A 44 7.83 22.12 7.37
C SER A 44 7.03 21.13 6.52
N ASP A 45 5.78 21.47 6.23
CA ASP A 45 4.86 20.64 5.43
C ASP A 45 5.48 20.16 4.11
N GLY A 46 6.14 21.05 3.38
CA GLY A 46 6.80 20.68 2.11
C GLY A 46 7.90 19.62 2.29
N VAL A 47 8.66 19.70 3.38
CA VAL A 47 9.70 18.70 3.70
C VAL A 47 9.07 17.37 4.10
N LEU A 48 8.01 17.38 4.91
CA LEU A 48 7.27 16.18 5.28
C LEU A 48 6.67 15.49 4.05
N ILE A 49 6.03 16.25 3.16
CA ILE A 49 5.43 15.72 1.93
C ILE A 49 6.51 15.13 1.01
N ALA A 50 7.64 15.81 0.83
CA ALA A 50 8.76 15.28 0.03
C ALA A 50 9.35 14.01 0.65
N ALA A 51 9.50 13.97 1.97
CA ALA A 51 10.01 12.80 2.71
C ALA A 51 9.05 11.60 2.66
N ALA A 52 7.74 11.83 2.46
CA ALA A 52 6.77 10.76 2.33
C ALA A 52 6.96 9.94 1.04
N VAL A 53 7.50 10.54 -0.02
CA VAL A 53 7.73 9.88 -1.32
C VAL A 53 8.59 8.62 -1.19
N PRO A 54 9.83 8.68 -0.64
CA PRO A 54 10.65 7.47 -0.47
C PRO A 54 10.02 6.47 0.51
N VAL A 55 9.29 6.92 1.53
CA VAL A 55 8.58 6.04 2.48
C VAL A 55 7.50 5.21 1.77
N HIS A 56 6.59 5.87 1.05
CA HIS A 56 5.55 5.18 0.30
C HIS A 56 6.12 4.31 -0.81
N ALA A 57 7.17 4.76 -1.49
CA ALA A 57 7.83 3.96 -2.52
C ALA A 57 8.43 2.67 -1.94
N ALA A 58 9.17 2.77 -0.83
CA ALA A 58 9.79 1.64 -0.16
C ALA A 58 8.75 0.63 0.35
N LEU A 59 7.72 1.09 1.06
CA LEU A 59 6.66 0.23 1.59
C LEU A 59 5.85 -0.42 0.45
N SER A 60 5.43 0.36 -0.54
CA SER A 60 4.62 -0.16 -1.65
C SER A 60 5.39 -1.19 -2.47
N LEU A 61 6.67 -0.93 -2.76
CA LEU A 61 7.52 -1.88 -3.48
C LEU A 61 7.78 -3.12 -2.63
N GLY A 62 8.16 -2.95 -1.35
CA GLY A 62 8.45 -4.05 -0.42
C GLY A 62 7.28 -5.00 -0.27
N TRP A 63 6.10 -4.47 0.07
CA TRP A 63 4.89 -5.26 0.22
C TRP A 63 4.43 -5.88 -1.11
N THR A 64 4.45 -5.14 -2.22
CA THR A 64 4.12 -5.71 -3.54
C THR A 64 5.05 -6.87 -3.89
N ALA A 65 6.34 -6.76 -3.59
CA ALA A 65 7.33 -7.79 -3.83
C ALA A 65 7.10 -9.03 -2.96
N MET A 66 6.68 -8.82 -1.71
CA MET A 66 6.30 -9.91 -0.81
C MET A 66 5.05 -10.63 -1.33
N LEU A 67 3.98 -9.89 -1.66
CA LEU A 67 2.74 -10.48 -2.20
C LEU A 67 3.00 -11.21 -3.52
N ALA A 68 3.81 -10.65 -4.42
CA ALA A 68 4.13 -11.29 -5.70
C ALA A 68 4.77 -12.67 -5.52
N ARG A 69 5.56 -12.88 -4.45
CA ARG A 69 6.26 -14.13 -4.15
C ARG A 69 5.43 -15.12 -3.33
N THR A 70 4.60 -14.61 -2.42
CA THR A 70 3.93 -15.43 -1.40
C THR A 70 2.46 -15.71 -1.72
N LEU A 71 1.81 -14.84 -2.51
CA LEU A 71 0.39 -14.95 -2.75
C LEU A 71 0.12 -16.12 -3.72
N PRO A 72 -0.60 -17.17 -3.29
CA PRO A 72 -0.78 -18.34 -4.11
C PRO A 72 -1.57 -18.01 -5.38
N ALA A 73 -1.40 -18.83 -6.41
CA ALA A 73 -2.26 -18.77 -7.59
C ALA A 73 -3.71 -19.04 -7.21
N ARG A 74 -4.63 -18.32 -7.86
CA ARG A 74 -6.10 -18.36 -7.67
C ARG A 74 -6.57 -17.56 -6.44
N HIS A 75 -7.60 -16.75 -6.65
CA HIS A 75 -8.20 -15.83 -5.66
C HIS A 75 -7.26 -14.71 -5.18
N GLU A 76 -6.36 -14.25 -6.04
CA GLU A 76 -5.38 -13.21 -5.72
C GLU A 76 -6.02 -11.91 -5.18
N PRO A 77 -7.15 -11.38 -5.72
CA PRO A 77 -7.75 -10.17 -5.17
C PRO A 77 -8.21 -10.32 -3.72
N LEU A 78 -8.93 -11.39 -3.40
CA LEU A 78 -9.49 -11.64 -2.06
C LEU A 78 -8.37 -11.95 -1.05
N ARG A 79 -7.42 -12.80 -1.45
CA ARG A 79 -6.24 -13.10 -0.60
C ARG A 79 -5.36 -11.87 -0.43
N GLY A 80 -5.22 -11.05 -1.47
CA GLY A 80 -4.52 -9.77 -1.41
C GLY A 80 -5.16 -8.83 -0.39
N ALA A 81 -6.49 -8.69 -0.40
CA ALA A 81 -7.22 -7.90 0.60
C ALA A 81 -7.01 -8.43 2.04
N ALA A 82 -7.05 -9.76 2.23
CA ALA A 82 -6.78 -10.39 3.53
C ALA A 82 -5.34 -10.16 4.01
N VAL A 83 -4.36 -10.26 3.11
CA VAL A 83 -2.97 -9.90 3.42
C VAL A 83 -2.85 -8.40 3.70
N GLY A 84 -3.62 -7.55 3.01
CA GLY A 84 -3.74 -6.13 3.31
C GLY A 84 -4.15 -5.87 4.76
N LEU A 85 -5.13 -6.61 5.29
CA LEU A 85 -5.49 -6.53 6.71
C LEU A 85 -4.32 -6.93 7.62
N ALA A 86 -3.57 -7.98 7.27
CA ALA A 86 -2.41 -8.40 8.05
C ALA A 86 -1.29 -7.34 8.03
N ILE A 87 -1.06 -6.70 6.87
CA ILE A 87 -0.12 -5.58 6.75
C ILE A 87 -0.59 -4.40 7.59
N ALA A 88 -1.88 -4.03 7.55
CA ALA A 88 -2.43 -2.97 8.38
C ALA A 88 -2.18 -3.24 9.86
N ALA A 89 -2.45 -4.46 10.32
CA ALA A 89 -2.23 -4.86 11.70
C ALA A 89 -0.75 -4.71 12.10
N LEU A 90 0.16 -5.09 11.21
CA LEU A 90 1.60 -4.96 11.45
C LEU A 90 2.06 -3.50 11.44
N ASP A 91 1.80 -2.77 10.35
CA ASP A 91 2.31 -1.41 10.15
C ASP A 91 1.73 -0.44 11.19
N LEU A 92 0.42 -0.50 11.43
CA LEU A 92 -0.27 0.35 12.41
C LEU A 92 -0.01 -0.13 13.84
N GLY A 93 0.10 -1.45 14.06
CA GLY A 93 0.48 -2.00 15.36
C GLY A 93 1.89 -1.59 15.79
N LEU A 94 2.85 -1.61 14.85
CA LEU A 94 4.21 -1.09 15.07
C LEU A 94 4.19 0.42 15.33
N ALA A 95 3.43 1.18 14.55
CA ALA A 95 3.29 2.62 14.77
C ALA A 95 2.70 2.93 16.16
N ALA A 96 1.67 2.21 16.58
CA ALA A 96 1.06 2.36 17.90
C ALA A 96 2.03 1.96 19.02
N ALA A 97 2.72 0.82 18.89
CA ALA A 97 3.66 0.33 19.89
C ALA A 97 4.90 1.24 20.04
N CYS A 98 5.35 1.85 18.94
CA CYS A 98 6.49 2.76 18.92
C CYS A 98 6.09 4.22 19.20
N GLY A 99 4.83 4.61 19.00
CA GLY A 99 4.36 6.00 19.10
C GLY A 99 4.58 6.62 20.48
N SER A 100 4.48 5.83 21.55
CA SER A 100 4.77 6.27 22.92
C SER A 100 6.27 6.34 23.24
N ARG A 101 7.13 5.71 22.42
CA ARG A 101 8.58 5.59 22.64
C ARG A 101 9.41 6.47 21.70
N ALA A 102 8.85 6.84 20.56
CA ALA A 102 9.55 7.56 19.51
C ALA A 102 8.59 8.53 18.81
N SER A 103 8.87 9.83 18.96
CA SER A 103 8.05 10.93 18.45
C SER A 103 7.73 10.83 16.96
N ARG A 104 8.63 10.27 16.16
CA ARG A 104 8.43 10.06 14.71
C ARG A 104 7.24 9.16 14.35
N PHE A 105 6.83 8.23 15.23
CA PHE A 105 5.69 7.33 14.99
C PHE A 105 4.36 7.89 15.52
N ALA A 106 4.41 8.86 16.43
CA ALA A 106 3.22 9.44 17.04
C ALA A 106 2.20 10.01 16.01
N PRO A 107 2.63 10.70 14.92
CA PRO A 107 1.70 11.18 13.90
C PRO A 107 0.90 10.05 13.24
N VAL A 108 1.54 8.92 12.91
CA VAL A 108 0.86 7.78 12.27
C VAL A 108 -0.10 7.11 13.25
N ALA A 109 0.30 6.95 14.51
CA ALA A 109 -0.55 6.39 15.56
C ALA A 109 -1.80 7.25 15.85
N ALA A 110 -1.73 8.56 15.61
CA ALA A 110 -2.83 9.50 15.81
C ALA A 110 -3.83 9.56 14.64
N LEU A 111 -3.53 8.92 13.50
CA LEU A 111 -4.43 8.94 12.34
C LEU A 111 -5.74 8.18 12.62
N PRO A 112 -6.84 8.55 11.94
CA PRO A 112 -8.09 7.80 11.98
C PRO A 112 -7.90 6.36 11.50
N GLN A 113 -7.90 5.41 12.43
CA GLN A 113 -7.44 4.05 12.15
C GLN A 113 -8.29 3.36 11.08
N VAL A 114 -9.63 3.46 11.15
CA VAL A 114 -10.52 2.77 10.20
C VAL A 114 -10.17 3.06 8.74
N SER A 115 -9.85 4.32 8.41
CA SER A 115 -9.48 4.68 7.04
C SER A 115 -8.10 4.15 6.68
N GLN A 116 -7.14 4.13 7.61
CA GLN A 116 -5.82 3.54 7.38
C GLN A 116 -5.91 2.03 7.12
N TRP A 117 -6.78 1.31 7.83
CA TRP A 117 -7.03 -0.11 7.54
C TRP A 117 -7.64 -0.30 6.15
N ALA A 118 -8.59 0.56 5.76
CA ALA A 118 -9.19 0.53 4.43
C ALA A 118 -8.16 0.80 3.31
N ASP A 119 -7.20 1.69 3.55
CA ASP A 119 -6.10 1.96 2.61
C ASP A 119 -5.28 0.69 2.34
N HIS A 120 -4.94 -0.06 3.38
CA HIS A 120 -4.19 -1.32 3.27
C HIS A 120 -4.99 -2.45 2.60
N VAL A 121 -6.30 -2.54 2.87
CA VAL A 121 -7.18 -3.45 2.13
C VAL A 121 -7.19 -3.09 0.65
N THR A 122 -7.29 -1.80 0.33
CA THR A 122 -7.28 -1.28 -1.05
C THR A 122 -5.94 -1.56 -1.73
N PHE A 123 -4.82 -1.39 -1.02
CA PHE A 123 -3.49 -1.77 -1.47
C PHE A 123 -3.43 -3.25 -1.84
N GLY A 124 -3.78 -4.13 -0.89
CA GLY A 124 -3.73 -5.58 -1.08
C GLY A 124 -4.64 -6.07 -2.20
N LEU A 125 -5.85 -5.52 -2.29
CA LEU A 125 -6.79 -5.79 -3.38
C LEU A 125 -6.21 -5.38 -4.74
N THR A 126 -5.65 -4.18 -4.84
CA THR A 126 -5.06 -3.64 -6.08
C THR A 126 -3.91 -4.51 -6.56
N VAL A 127 -2.99 -4.87 -5.66
CA VAL A 127 -1.88 -5.78 -5.97
C VAL A 127 -2.41 -7.15 -6.42
N GLY A 128 -3.38 -7.72 -5.69
CA GLY A 128 -4.00 -9.00 -6.04
C GLY A 128 -4.65 -8.99 -7.44
N VAL A 129 -5.38 -7.93 -7.79
CA VAL A 129 -5.96 -7.75 -9.14
C VAL A 129 -4.87 -7.67 -10.20
N MET A 130 -3.79 -6.91 -9.95
CA MET A 130 -2.68 -6.79 -10.91
C MET A 130 -1.93 -8.11 -11.11
N LEU A 131 -1.69 -8.86 -10.04
CA LEU A 131 -1.06 -10.19 -10.12
C LEU A 131 -1.92 -11.18 -10.90
N ARG A 132 -3.23 -11.20 -10.67
CA ARG A 132 -4.17 -12.04 -11.45
C ARG A 132 -4.12 -11.68 -12.93
N ARG A 133 -4.17 -10.39 -13.28
CA ARG A 133 -4.09 -9.94 -14.68
C ARG A 133 -2.77 -10.33 -15.33
N ALA A 134 -1.65 -10.19 -14.63
CA ALA A 134 -0.34 -10.60 -15.15
C ALA A 134 -0.29 -12.10 -15.44
N ARG A 135 -0.76 -12.94 -14.50
CA ARG A 135 -0.79 -14.40 -14.65
C ARG A 135 -1.69 -14.85 -15.82
N LEU A 136 -2.87 -14.24 -15.97
CA LEU A 136 -3.78 -14.52 -17.09
C LEU A 136 -3.16 -14.16 -18.44
N ARG A 137 -2.44 -13.05 -18.53
CA ARG A 137 -1.73 -12.64 -19.76
C ARG A 137 -0.60 -13.61 -20.12
N SER A 138 0.18 -14.06 -19.13
CA SER A 138 1.24 -15.05 -19.35
C SER A 138 0.68 -16.39 -19.83
N ALA A 139 -0.41 -16.87 -19.23
CA ALA A 139 -1.05 -18.11 -19.66
C ALA A 139 -1.59 -18.04 -21.10
N GLY A 140 -2.21 -16.91 -21.48
CA GLY A 140 -2.68 -16.69 -22.85
C GLY A 140 -1.54 -16.64 -23.88
N ALA A 141 -0.43 -15.96 -23.55
CA ALA A 141 0.74 -15.92 -24.42
C ALA A 141 1.35 -17.30 -24.64
N SER A 142 1.50 -18.11 -23.59
CA SER A 142 2.01 -19.49 -23.70
C SER A 142 1.11 -20.37 -24.58
N ALA A 143 -0.21 -20.22 -24.50
CA ALA A 143 -1.14 -20.96 -25.35
C ALA A 143 -1.04 -20.56 -26.83
N THR A 144 -0.87 -19.26 -27.14
CA THR A 144 -0.67 -18.79 -28.51
C THR A 144 0.64 -19.29 -29.12
N PHE A 145 1.74 -19.26 -28.37
CA PHE A 145 3.02 -19.81 -28.84
C PHE A 145 2.96 -21.33 -29.09
N GLY A 146 2.29 -22.10 -28.23
CA GLY A 146 2.12 -23.54 -28.43
C GLY A 146 1.35 -23.90 -29.70
N ASN A 147 0.41 -23.06 -30.13
CA ASN A 147 -0.39 -23.31 -31.34
C ASN A 147 0.32 -22.94 -32.66
N LEU A 148 1.41 -22.16 -32.62
CA LEU A 148 2.17 -21.76 -33.81
C LEU A 148 3.30 -22.74 -34.18
N HIS A 149 3.60 -23.70 -33.31
CA HIS A 149 4.49 -24.83 -33.57
C HIS A 149 3.76 -26.15 -33.28
N PRO A 150 2.72 -26.52 -34.06
CA PRO A 150 2.26 -27.89 -34.05
C PRO A 150 3.38 -28.75 -34.67
N LEU A 151 3.89 -29.70 -33.89
CA LEU A 151 4.78 -30.76 -34.38
C LEU A 151 4.05 -31.62 -35.41
#